data_AF-A0A0H3A5H2-F1
#
_entry.id   AF-A0A0H3A5H2-F1
#
_cell.length_a   1.000
_cell.length_b   1.000
_cell.length_c   1.000
_cell.angle_alpha   90.00
_cell.angle_beta   90.00
_cell.angle_gamma   90.00
#
_symmetry.space_group_name_H-M   'P 1'
#
loop_
_entity.id
_entity.type
_entity.pdbx_description
1 polymer ?
#
loop_
_entity_poly.entity_id
_entity_poly.type
_entity_poly.pdbx_seq_one_letter_code
_entity_poly.pdbx_strand_id
1 'polypeptide(L)' 'MHFDAGTFLCALGLAFIIEGIPYFLFAERMRDMLTSLAASPPLVLRLMGLCGMGLGLLVVWLSRGLG' A
#
# COMPACT_ATOMS: atom_id res chain seq x y z
N MET A 1 12.54 14.27 15.55
CA MET A 1 12.23 13.72 14.20
C MET A 1 12.44 14.86 13.21
N HIS A 2 13.59 14.91 12.53
CA HIS A 2 13.80 15.89 11.46
C HIS A 2 13.10 15.32 10.22
N PHE A 3 12.01 15.94 9.79
CA PHE A 3 11.27 15.47 8.63
C PHE A 3 12.05 15.83 7.37
N ASP A 4 12.73 14.84 6.81
CA ASP A 4 13.44 15.02 5.54
C ASP A 4 12.45 14.85 4.39
N ALA A 5 12.07 15.97 3.78
CA ALA A 5 11.11 15.99 2.68
C ALA A 5 11.60 15.18 1.47
N GLY A 6 12.92 15.10 1.24
CA GLY A 6 13.50 14.29 0.17
C GLY A 6 13.24 12.80 0.37
N THR A 7 13.50 12.30 1.57
CA THR A 7 13.25 10.90 1.94
C THR A 7 11.76 10.56 1.86
N PHE A 8 10.89 11.48 2.30
CA PHE A 8 9.43 11.31 2.17
C PHE A 8 8.98 11.23 0.71
N LEU A 9 9.45 12.14 -0.15
CA LEU A 9 9.09 12.14 -1.58
C LEU A 9 9.61 10.90 -2.29
N CYS A 10 10.82 10.41 -1.97
CA CYS A 10 11.32 9.15 -2.50
C CYS A 10 10.45 7.96 -2.08
N ALA A 11 10.10 7.85 -0.79
CA ALA A 11 9.22 6.78 -0.30
C ALA A 11 7.84 6.83 -0.96
N LEU A 12 7.27 8.03 -1.13
CA LEU A 12 6.00 8.24 -1.82
C LEU A 12 6.09 7.84 -3.30
N GLY A 13 7.17 8.21 -3.99
CA GLY A 13 7.41 7.83 -5.39
C GLY A 13 7.54 6.31 -5.55
N LEU A 14 8.26 5.65 -4.65
CA LEU A 14 8.37 4.18 -4.62
C LEU A 14 7.01 3.52 -4.40
N ALA A 15 6.18 4.06 -3.49
CA ALA A 15 4.82 3.56 -3.27
C ALA A 15 3.98 3.64 -4.55
N PHE A 16 4.03 4.75 -5.30
CA PHE A 16 3.32 4.85 -6.58
C PHE A 16 3.81 3.87 -7.64
N ILE A 17 5.12 3.63 -7.73
CA ILE A 17 5.67 2.63 -8.65
C ILE A 17 5.16 1.23 -8.28
N ILE A 18 5.27 0.85 -7.00
CA ILE A 18 4.85 -0.46 -6.52
C ILE A 18 3.35 -0.65 -6.75
N GLU A 19 2.54 0.35 -6.43
CA GLU A 19 1.09 0.32 -6.63
C GLU A 19 0.75 0.23 -8.13
N GLY A 20 1.48 0.93 -9.01
CA GLY A 20 1.25 0.94 -10.45
C GLY A 20 1.57 -0.37 -11.17
N ILE A 21 2.49 -1.19 -10.64
CA ILE A 21 2.90 -2.46 -11.26
C ILE A 21 1.71 -3.43 -11.44
N PRO A 22 0.90 -3.73 -10.42
CA PRO A 22 -0.31 -4.55 -10.57
C PRO A 22 -1.29 -4.01 -11.62
N TYR A 23 -1.51 -2.69 -11.67
CA TYR A 23 -2.40 -2.08 -12.67
C TYR A 23 -1.84 -2.21 -14.09
N PHE A 24 -0.52 -2.12 -14.27
CA PHE A 24 0.12 -2.21 -15.57
C PHE A 24 0.23 -3.66 -16.08
N LEU A 25 0.73 -4.59 -15.24
CA LEU A 25 0.97 -5.97 -15.64
C LEU A 25 -0.29 -6.84 -15.64
N PHE A 26 -1.28 -6.53 -14.78
CA PHE A 26 -2.46 -7.37 -14.56
C PHE A 26 -3.77 -6.57 -14.65
N ALA A 27 -3.85 -5.66 -15.62
CA ALA A 27 -4.97 -4.74 -15.79
C ALA A 27 -6.35 -5.43 -15.82
N GLU A 28 -6.47 -6.57 -16.51
CA GLU A 28 -7.72 -7.34 -16.62
C GLU A 28 -8.16 -7.88 -15.27
N ARG A 29 -7.25 -8.54 -14.55
CA ARG A 29 -7.53 -9.11 -13.22
C ARG A 29 -7.78 -8.04 -12.16
N MET A 30 -7.15 -6.87 -12.30
CA MET A 30 -7.36 -5.74 -11.41
C MET A 30 -8.78 -5.18 -11.53
N ARG A 31 -9.36 -5.15 -12.74
CA ARG A 31 -10.75 -4.72 -12.93
C ARG A 31 -11.71 -5.60 -12.16
N ASP A 32 -11.58 -6.92 -12.29
CA ASP A 32 -12.43 -7.88 -11.56
C ASP A 32 -12.27 -7.74 -10.04
N MET A 33 -11.02 -7.57 -9.58
CA MET A 33 -10.70 -7.40 -8.18
C MET A 33 -11.33 -6.11 -7.61
N LEU A 34 -11.27 -5.01 -8.35
CA LEU A 34 -11.91 -3.74 -7.98
C LEU A 34 -13.44 -3.85 -7.95
N THR A 35 -14.06 -4.56 -8.90
CA THR A 35 -15.50 -4.81 -8.89
C THR A 35 -15.92 -5.64 -7.68
N SER A 36 -15.13 -6.66 -7.31
CA SER A 36 -15.37 -7.45 -6.10
C SER A 36 -15.19 -6.63 -4.81
N LEU A 37 -14.18 -5.77 -4.77
CA LEU A 37 -13.96 -4.83 -3.66
C LEU A 37 -15.11 -3.83 -3.52
N ALA A 38 -15.62 -3.30 -4.63
CA ALA A 38 -16.75 -2.36 -4.62
C ALA A 38 -18.05 -3.01 -4.13
N ALA A 39 -18.24 -4.31 -4.39
CA ALA A 39 -19.39 -5.07 -3.89
C ALA A 39 -19.24 -5.52 -2.43
N SER A 40 -18.06 -5.38 -1.83
CA SER A 40 -17.78 -5.84 -0.47
C SER A 40 -18.36 -4.90 0.60
N PRO A 41 -18.80 -5.42 1.76
CA PRO A 41 -19.27 -4.57 2.86
C PRO A 41 -18.20 -3.60 3.36
N PRO A 42 -18.55 -2.38 3.80
CA PRO A 42 -17.58 -1.38 4.28
C PRO A 42 -16.66 -1.87 5.40
N LEU A 43 -17.13 -2.80 6.24
CA LEU A 43 -16.33 -3.43 7.29
C LEU A 43 -15.12 -4.19 6.74
N VAL A 44 -15.31 -4.91 5.62
CA VAL A 44 -14.25 -5.69 4.98
C VAL A 44 -13.17 -4.75 4.44
N LEU A 45 -13.56 -3.67 3.75
CA LEU A 45 -12.61 -2.67 3.27
C LEU A 45 -11.83 -2.02 4.41
N ARG A 46 -12.49 -1.72 5.53
CA ARG A 46 -11.83 -1.15 6.73
C ARG A 46 -10.82 -2.11 7.34
N LEU A 47 -11.16 -3.40 7.46
CA LEU A 47 -10.25 -4.44 7.95
C LEU A 47 -9.06 -4.61 7.01
N MET A 48 -9.30 -4.61 5.70
CA MET A 48 -8.24 -4.70 4.69
C MET A 48 -7.27 -3.52 4.80
N GLY A 49 -7.80 -2.30 4.95
CA GLY A 49 -7.00 -1.10 5.19
C GLY A 49 -6.23 -1.14 6.51
N LEU A 50 -6.86 -1.61 7.60
CA LEU A 50 -6.22 -1.76 8.90
C LEU A 50 -5.06 -2.75 8.83
N CYS A 51 -5.26 -3.92 8.21
CA CYS A 51 -4.22 -4.90 8.00
C CYS A 51 -3.08 -4.34 7.13
N GLY A 52 -3.41 -3.63 6.05
CA GLY A 52 -2.42 -2.97 5.19
C GLY A 52 -1.57 -1.93 5.94
N MET A 53 -2.20 -1.07 6.74
CA MET A 53 -1.51 -0.12 7.62
C MET A 53 -0.64 -0.84 8.66
N GLY A 54 -1.14 -1.91 9.27
CA GLY A 54 -0.41 -2.71 10.25
C GLY A 54 0.83 -3.38 9.66
N LEU A 55 0.71 -3.96 8.47
CA LEU A 55 1.84 -4.55 7.73
C LEU A 55 2.85 -3.48 7.33
N GLY A 56 2.40 -2.32 6.82
CA GLY A 56 3.26 -1.20 6.50
C GLY A 56 4.05 -0.71 7.72
N LEU A 57 3.38 -0.58 8.87
CA LEU A 57 4.03 -0.22 10.13
C LEU A 57 5.06 -1.27 10.56
N LEU A 58 4.74 -2.56 10.43
CA LEU A 58 5.64 -3.66 10.76
C LEU A 58 6.90 -3.64 9.88
N VAL A 59 6.76 -3.39 8.57
CA VAL A 59 7.90 -3.25 7.65
C VAL A 59 8.78 -2.06 8.04
N VAL A 60 8.19 -0.90 8.37
CA VAL A 60 8.94 0.27 8.84
C VAL A 60 9.64 -0.02 10.18
N TRP A 61 8.99 -0.75 11.08
CA TRP A 61 9.60 -1.12 12.35
C TRP A 61 10.80 -2.06 12.15
N LEU A 62 10.68 -3.08 11.31
CA LEU A 62 11.77 -3.99 10.97
C LEU A 62 12.93 -3.29 10.27
N SER A 63 12.65 -2.38 9.32
CA SER A 63 13.70 -1.65 8.62
C SER A 63 14.51 -0.75 9.55
N ARG A 64 13.89 -0.22 10.59
CA ARG A 64 14.56 0.56 11.65
C ARG A 64 15.34 -0.30 12.64
N GLY A 65 15.05 -1.59 12.76
CA GLY A 65 15.80 -2.51 13.62
C GLY A 65 16.98 -3.20 12.91
N LEU A 66 16.98 -3.20 11.57
CA LEU A 66 18.03 -3.78 10.73
C LEU A 66 19.16 -2.78 10.38
N GLY A 67 18.93 -1.47 10.57
CA GLY A 67 19.91 -0.40 10.37
C GLY A 67 20.35 0.22 11.68
#